data_AF-A0A3M8SZC0-F1
#
_entry.id   AF-A0A3M8SZC0-F1
#
_cell.length_a   1.000
_cell.length_b   1.000
_cell.length_c   1.000
_cell.angle_alpha   90.00
_cell.angle_beta   90.00
_cell.angle_gamma   90.00
#
_symmetry.space_group_name_H-M   'P 1'
#
loop_
_entity.id
_entity.type
_entity.pdbx_description
1 polymer ?
#
loop_
_entity_poly.entity_id
_entity_poly.type
_entity_poly.pdbx_seq_one_letter_code
_entity_poly.pdbx_strand_id
1 'polypeptide(L)'
;MDKRVLLGSFAAVIVMLMFDLCILLSGKALDLPKSTPLGVIAFGSLVVTFAAMALGAVLAGRRFRWIALAIAALLTAVVMAMLVDTAQRHMDSFAGAFWQVLRYNGMSLLLTLAMAWAGALIGERLAAKRPVKLPG
;
A
#
# COMPACT_ATOMS: atom_id res chain seq x y z
N MET A 1 -3.62 15.35 -17.42
CA MET A 1 -3.44 14.75 -16.08
C MET A 1 -3.23 15.89 -15.09
N ASP A 2 -4.06 16.00 -14.06
CA ASP A 2 -4.01 17.13 -13.12
C ASP A 2 -2.72 17.10 -12.28
N LYS A 3 -1.97 18.20 -12.22
CA LYS A 3 -0.70 18.29 -11.48
C LYS A 3 -0.84 17.85 -10.01
N ARG A 4 -1.99 18.13 -9.40
CA ARG A 4 -2.33 17.76 -8.02
C ARG A 4 -2.38 16.24 -7.82
N VAL A 5 -2.93 15.53 -8.80
CA VAL A 5 -3.02 14.07 -8.78
C VAL A 5 -1.63 13.46 -8.87
N LEU A 6 -0.79 13.98 -9.76
CA LEU A 6 0.60 13.56 -9.89
C LEU A 6 1.36 13.73 -8.57
N LEU A 7 1.20 14.91 -7.94
CA LEU A 7 1.87 15.27 -6.70
C LEU A 7 1.42 14.41 -5.52
N GLY A 8 0.12 14.08 -5.44
CA GLY A 8 -0.40 13.13 -4.45
C GLY A 8 0.12 11.71 -4.64
N SER A 9 0.23 11.23 -5.89
CA SER A 9 0.82 9.92 -6.19
C SER A 9 2.29 9.86 -5.80
N PHE A 10 3.06 10.87 -6.17
CA PHE A 10 4.48 10.97 -5.78
C PHE A 10 4.63 11.00 -4.27
N ALA A 11 3.84 11.81 -3.56
CA ALA A 11 3.88 11.85 -2.10
C ALA A 11 3.58 10.49 -1.47
N ALA A 12 2.53 9.80 -1.93
CA ALA A 12 2.18 8.47 -1.42
C ALA A 12 3.30 7.44 -1.63
N VAL A 13 3.86 7.40 -2.84
CA VAL A 13 4.97 6.48 -3.18
C VAL A 13 6.22 6.82 -2.38
N ILE A 14 6.58 8.10 -2.24
CA ILE A 14 7.75 8.53 -1.46
C ILE A 14 7.58 8.14 0.01
N VAL A 15 6.39 8.32 0.60
CA VAL A 15 6.14 7.94 2.01
C VAL A 15 6.27 6.42 2.19
N MET A 16 5.72 5.62 1.26
CA MET A 16 5.87 4.16 1.30
C MET A 16 7.34 3.75 1.18
N LEU A 17 8.07 4.29 0.19
CA LEU A 17 9.48 3.98 -0.02
C LEU A 17 10.37 4.41 1.15
N MET A 18 10.10 5.57 1.75
CA MET A 18 10.81 6.02 2.94
C MET A 18 10.58 5.08 4.12
N PHE A 19 9.36 4.58 4.30
CA PHE A 19 9.07 3.61 5.33
C PHE A 19 9.79 2.27 5.08
N ASP A 20 9.76 1.76 3.85
CA ASP A 20 10.47 0.54 3.49
C ASP A 20 11.98 0.69 3.69
N LEU A 21 12.55 1.86 3.33
CA LEU A 21 13.95 2.19 3.60
C LEU A 21 14.25 2.25 5.10
N CYS A 22 13.35 2.82 5.91
CA CYS A 22 13.49 2.84 7.36
C CYS A 22 13.45 1.44 7.97
N ILE A 23 12.61 0.53 7.45
CA ILE A 23 12.63 -0.89 7.85
C ILE A 23 13.97 -1.52 7.49
N LEU A 24 14.41 -1.35 6.25
CA LEU A 24 15.67 -1.89 5.74
C LEU A 24 16.87 -1.42 6.60
N LEU A 25 16.93 -0.11 6.89
CA LEU A 25 18.01 0.50 7.68
C LEU A 25 17.94 0.17 9.17
N SER A 26 16.74 0.00 9.73
CA SER A 26 16.60 -0.29 11.16
C SER A 26 17.06 -1.69 11.52
N GLY A 27 17.12 -2.62 10.56
CA GLY A 27 17.45 -4.04 10.77
C GLY A 27 16.49 -4.77 11.74
N LYS A 28 15.48 -4.06 12.27
CA LYS A 28 14.43 -4.54 13.14
C LYS A 28 13.20 -4.81 12.30
N ALA A 29 12.49 -5.88 12.63
CA ALA A 29 11.12 -6.12 12.19
C ALA A 29 10.19 -5.06 12.82
N LEU A 30 10.27 -3.82 12.30
CA LEU A 30 9.36 -2.71 12.61
C LEU A 30 7.99 -2.97 11.99
N ASP A 31 7.98 -3.64 10.85
CA ASP A 31 6.83 -4.44 10.47
C ASP A 31 6.79 -5.58 11.47
N LEU A 32 5.78 -5.65 12.33
CA LEU A 32 5.57 -6.80 13.21
C LEU A 32 4.77 -7.84 12.43
N PRO A 33 5.42 -8.76 11.66
CA PRO A 33 4.69 -9.82 10.99
C PRO A 33 4.13 -10.73 12.07
N LYS A 34 2.82 -10.64 12.32
CA LYS A 34 2.15 -11.66 13.11
C LYS A 34 1.74 -12.80 12.18
N SER A 35 2.37 -13.95 12.40
CA SER A 35 1.96 -15.22 11.81
C SER A 35 0.61 -15.61 12.42
N THR A 36 -0.45 -15.32 11.70
CA THR A 36 -1.79 -15.84 12.02
C THR A 36 -2.00 -17.16 11.28
N PRO A 37 -2.90 -18.05 11.76
CA PRO A 37 -3.21 -19.32 11.08
C PRO A 37 -3.78 -19.14 9.65
N LEU A 38 -4.08 -17.91 9.25
CA LEU A 38 -4.62 -17.52 7.96
C LEU A 38 -3.63 -16.72 7.08
N GLY A 39 -2.38 -16.53 7.52
CA GLY A 39 -1.36 -15.80 6.77
C GLY A 39 -0.50 -14.87 7.62
N VAL A 40 0.44 -14.19 6.94
CA VAL A 40 1.32 -13.17 7.55
C VAL A 40 0.65 -11.81 7.39
N ILE A 41 0.36 -11.16 8.52
CA ILE A 41 -0.17 -9.79 8.53
C ILE A 41 0.91 -8.84 9.05
N ALA A 42 1.30 -7.94 8.17
CA ALA A 42 2.30 -6.90 8.39
C ALA A 42 1.59 -5.62 8.88
N PHE A 43 1.40 -5.49 10.19
CA PHE A 43 0.63 -4.37 10.75
C PHE A 43 1.28 -3.00 10.47
N GLY A 44 2.61 -2.94 10.40
CA GLY A 44 3.34 -1.71 10.11
C GLY A 44 3.04 -1.23 8.70
N SER A 45 3.15 -2.11 7.72
CA SER A 45 2.84 -1.79 6.32
C SER A 45 1.38 -1.39 6.12
N LEU A 46 0.42 -1.98 6.85
CA LEU A 46 -1.00 -1.58 6.76
C LEU A 46 -1.23 -0.14 7.25
N VAL A 47 -0.66 0.22 8.40
CA VAL A 47 -0.79 1.58 8.97
C VAL A 47 -0.13 2.62 8.06
N VAL A 48 1.04 2.29 7.52
CA VAL A 48 1.76 3.17 6.60
C VAL A 48 1.02 3.29 5.28
N THR A 49 0.49 2.19 4.74
CA THR A 49 -0.35 2.23 3.53
C THR A 49 -1.53 3.17 3.72
N PHE A 50 -2.23 3.05 4.85
CA PHE A 50 -3.31 3.95 5.21
C PHE A 50 -2.86 5.41 5.26
N ALA A 51 -1.76 5.71 5.97
CA ALA A 51 -1.25 7.07 6.13
C ALA A 51 -0.76 7.68 4.81
N ALA A 52 -0.04 6.91 4.00
CA ALA A 52 0.47 7.32 2.69
C ALA A 52 -0.68 7.65 1.73
N MET A 53 -1.71 6.80 1.69
CA MET A 53 -2.88 7.03 0.82
C MET A 53 -3.76 8.16 1.34
N ALA A 54 -3.85 8.36 2.66
CA ALA A 54 -4.50 9.52 3.25
C ALA A 54 -3.79 10.83 2.88
N LEU A 55 -2.46 10.88 3.01
CA LEU A 55 -1.66 12.05 2.62
C LEU A 55 -1.75 12.32 1.12
N GLY A 56 -1.64 11.29 0.29
CA GLY A 56 -1.80 11.39 -1.16
C GLY A 56 -3.18 11.95 -1.54
N ALA A 57 -4.25 11.46 -0.90
CA ALA A 57 -5.60 11.94 -1.11
C ALA A 57 -5.83 13.38 -0.63
N VAL A 58 -5.18 13.80 0.47
CA VAL A 58 -5.24 15.19 0.94
C VAL A 58 -4.68 16.15 -0.12
N LEU A 59 -3.62 15.75 -0.82
CA LEU A 59 -2.95 16.56 -1.85
C LEU A 59 -3.68 16.51 -3.21
N ALA A 60 -4.15 15.33 -3.61
CA ALA A 60 -4.74 15.09 -4.92
C ALA A 60 -6.27 15.31 -4.98
N GLY A 61 -6.98 15.21 -3.86
CA GLY A 61 -8.43 15.38 -3.76
C GLY A 61 -9.24 14.18 -4.24
N ARG A 62 -10.54 14.40 -4.52
CA ARG A 62 -11.61 13.38 -4.68
C ARG A 62 -11.41 12.34 -5.81
N ARG A 63 -10.47 12.57 -6.72
CA ARG A 63 -10.16 11.63 -7.82
C ARG A 63 -9.06 10.63 -7.44
N PHE A 64 -8.38 10.85 -6.31
CA PHE A 64 -7.24 10.04 -5.91
C PHE A 64 -7.62 8.65 -5.44
N ARG A 65 -8.85 8.40 -4.95
CA ARG A 65 -9.26 7.08 -4.45
C ARG A 65 -9.02 5.92 -5.42
N TRP A 66 -9.30 6.12 -6.71
CA TRP A 66 -9.06 5.08 -7.73
C TRP A 66 -7.56 4.89 -8.00
N ILE A 67 -6.78 5.95 -7.90
CA ILE A 67 -5.34 5.93 -8.10
C ILE A 67 -4.65 5.29 -6.90
N ALA A 68 -5.09 5.56 -5.68
CA ALA A 68 -4.64 4.90 -4.47
C ALA A 68 -4.84 3.38 -4.56
N LEU A 69 -6.02 2.94 -5.02
CA LEU A 69 -6.30 1.53 -5.30
C LEU A 69 -5.36 0.96 -6.36
N ALA A 70 -5.18 1.67 -7.48
CA ALA A 70 -4.30 1.23 -8.55
C ALA A 70 -2.85 1.09 -8.08
N ILE A 71 -2.34 2.06 -7.32
CA ILE A 71 -0.99 2.03 -6.73
C ILE A 71 -0.86 0.86 -5.75
N ALA A 72 -1.82 0.69 -4.83
CA ALA A 72 -1.80 -0.41 -3.88
C ALA A 72 -1.86 -1.77 -4.59
N ALA A 73 -2.71 -1.92 -5.61
CA ALA A 73 -2.81 -3.14 -6.40
C ALA A 73 -1.50 -3.43 -7.16
N LEU A 74 -0.89 -2.41 -7.77
CA LEU A 74 0.39 -2.55 -8.48
C LEU A 74 1.52 -2.95 -7.55
N LEU A 75 1.68 -2.26 -6.42
CA LEU A 75 2.71 -2.58 -5.43
C LEU A 75 2.52 -3.98 -4.89
N THR A 76 1.28 -4.36 -4.58
CA THR A 76 1.00 -5.70 -4.06
C THR A 76 1.23 -6.77 -5.13
N ALA A 77 0.93 -6.50 -6.40
CA ALA A 77 1.25 -7.40 -7.50
C ALA A 77 2.76 -7.60 -7.67
N VAL A 78 3.56 -6.53 -7.52
CA VAL A 78 5.03 -6.61 -7.54
C VAL A 78 5.55 -7.47 -6.38
N VAL A 79 5.04 -7.26 -5.17
CA VAL A 79 5.40 -8.07 -3.99
C VAL A 79 5.02 -9.55 -4.22
N MET A 80 3.83 -9.82 -4.74
CA MET A 80 3.40 -11.18 -5.07
C MET A 80 4.31 -11.83 -6.12
N ALA A 81 4.70 -11.10 -7.16
CA ALA A 81 5.62 -11.60 -8.18
C ALA A 81 6.98 -11.97 -7.58
N MET A 82 7.53 -11.14 -6.68
CA MET A 82 8.77 -11.45 -5.96
C MET A 82 8.63 -12.69 -5.06
N LEU A 83 7.52 -12.80 -4.33
CA LEU A 83 7.25 -13.96 -3.47
C LEU A 83 7.09 -15.25 -4.28
N VAL A 84 6.43 -15.17 -5.44
CA VAL A 84 6.29 -16.31 -6.35
C VAL A 84 7.64 -16.70 -6.94
N ASP A 85 8.46 -15.76 -7.40
CA ASP A 85 9.83 -16.07 -7.86
C ASP A 85 10.63 -16.79 -6.77
N THR A 86 10.53 -16.32 -5.53
CA THR A 86 11.22 -16.94 -4.38
C THR A 86 10.70 -18.34 -4.07
N ALA A 87 9.38 -18.54 -4.13
CA ALA A 87 8.74 -19.83 -3.90
C ALA A 87 8.99 -20.84 -5.03
N GLN A 88 9.04 -20.37 -6.29
CA GLN A 88 9.35 -21.20 -7.45
C GLN A 88 10.74 -21.82 -7.38
N ARG A 89 11.71 -21.17 -6.72
CA ARG A 89 13.03 -21.78 -6.50
C ARG A 89 12.98 -23.07 -5.66
N HIS A 90 11.87 -23.31 -4.97
CA HIS A 90 11.65 -24.47 -4.11
C HIS A 90 10.51 -25.38 -4.62
N MET A 91 9.89 -25.06 -5.76
CA MET A 91 8.73 -25.78 -6.32
C MET A 91 8.82 -25.95 -7.83
N ASP A 92 8.50 -27.14 -8.33
CA ASP A 92 8.59 -27.48 -9.77
C ASP A 92 7.48 -26.85 -10.63
N SER A 93 6.47 -26.20 -10.01
CA SER A 93 5.29 -25.66 -10.69
C SER A 93 5.01 -24.20 -10.33
N PHE A 94 4.94 -23.34 -11.35
CA PHE A 94 4.52 -21.93 -11.20
C PHE A 94 3.12 -21.81 -10.58
N ALA A 95 2.16 -22.62 -11.03
CA ALA A 95 0.79 -22.58 -10.53
C ALA A 95 0.72 -22.96 -9.04
N GLY A 96 1.55 -23.93 -8.61
CA GLY A 96 1.66 -24.32 -7.21
C GLY A 96 2.24 -23.20 -6.33
N ALA A 97 3.34 -22.59 -6.77
CA ALA A 97 3.97 -21.47 -6.08
C ALA A 97 3.03 -20.26 -5.98
N PHE A 98 2.37 -19.89 -7.09
CA PHE A 98 1.39 -18.81 -7.12
C PHE A 98 0.22 -19.06 -6.17
N TRP A 99 -0.37 -20.26 -6.20
CA TRP A 99 -1.51 -20.58 -5.35
C TRP A 99 -1.14 -20.60 -3.88
N GLN A 100 0.05 -21.10 -3.54
CA GLN A 100 0.53 -21.09 -2.16
C GLN A 100 0.74 -19.65 -1.68
N VAL A 101 1.45 -18.81 -2.44
CA VAL A 101 1.66 -17.39 -2.09
C VAL A 101 0.33 -16.67 -1.94
N LEU A 102 -0.62 -16.87 -2.86
CA LEU A 102 -1.94 -16.26 -2.79
C LEU A 102 -2.74 -16.74 -1.58
N ARG A 103 -2.69 -18.03 -1.23
CA ARG A 103 -3.37 -18.57 -0.05
C ARG A 103 -2.79 -18.03 1.26
N TYR A 104 -1.47 -17.89 1.34
CA TYR A 104 -0.79 -17.40 2.55
C TYR A 104 -0.82 -15.88 2.69
N ASN A 105 -0.96 -15.13 1.60
CA ASN A 105 -0.90 -13.66 1.62
C ASN A 105 -2.20 -12.98 1.16
N GLY A 106 -3.21 -13.74 0.72
CA GLY A 106 -4.45 -13.21 0.18
C GLY A 106 -5.20 -12.32 1.16
N MET A 107 -5.19 -12.67 2.44
CA MET A 107 -5.78 -11.83 3.49
C MET A 107 -5.04 -10.50 3.65
N SER A 108 -3.71 -10.53 3.62
CA SER A 108 -2.88 -9.31 3.64
C SER A 108 -3.17 -8.44 2.41
N LEU A 109 -3.35 -9.05 1.24
CA LEU A 109 -3.73 -8.40 -0.01
C LEU A 109 -5.05 -7.61 0.16
N LEU A 110 -6.09 -8.27 0.67
CA LEU A 110 -7.39 -7.67 0.90
C LEU A 110 -7.33 -6.55 1.94
N LEU A 111 -6.60 -6.76 3.04
CA LEU A 111 -6.41 -5.76 4.09
C LEU A 111 -5.67 -4.53 3.57
N THR A 112 -4.62 -4.70 2.77
CA THR A 112 -3.85 -3.60 2.18
C THR A 112 -4.72 -2.78 1.22
N LEU A 113 -5.51 -3.44 0.36
CA LEU A 113 -6.45 -2.74 -0.53
C LEU A 113 -7.52 -1.99 0.26
N ALA A 114 -8.07 -2.61 1.32
CA ALA A 114 -9.04 -1.99 2.20
C ALA A 114 -8.46 -0.77 2.92
N MET A 115 -7.23 -0.87 3.43
CA MET A 115 -6.52 0.23 4.09
C MET A 115 -6.17 1.36 3.12
N ALA A 116 -5.75 1.03 1.89
CA ALA A 116 -5.49 2.02 0.86
C ALA A 116 -6.76 2.81 0.51
N TRP A 117 -7.89 2.12 0.35
CA TRP A 117 -9.17 2.75 0.09
C TRP A 117 -9.65 3.60 1.28
N ALA A 118 -9.57 3.06 2.50
CA ALA A 118 -9.97 3.76 3.72
C ALA A 118 -9.11 5.02 3.94
N GLY A 119 -7.79 4.91 3.75
CA GLY A 119 -6.85 6.02 3.84
C GLY A 119 -7.20 7.10 2.83
N ALA A 120 -7.40 6.73 1.57
CA ALA A 120 -7.78 7.69 0.54
C ALA A 120 -9.13 8.38 0.85
N LEU A 121 -10.13 7.62 1.33
CA LEU A 121 -11.46 8.17 1.66
C LEU A 121 -11.41 9.15 2.83
N ILE A 122 -10.57 8.88 3.84
CA ILE A 122 -10.35 9.79 4.97
C ILE A 122 -9.56 11.02 4.53
N GLY A 123 -8.54 10.86 3.69
CA GLY A 123 -7.77 11.98 3.14
C GLY A 123 -8.61 12.92 2.28
N GLU A 124 -9.53 12.36 1.47
CA GLU A 124 -10.51 13.15 0.72
C GLU A 124 -11.44 13.95 1.63
N ARG A 125 -11.95 13.33 2.71
CA ARG A 125 -12.80 14.02 3.69
C ARG A 125 -12.05 15.13 4.42
N LEU A 126 -10.78 14.92 4.75
CA LEU A 126 -9.93 15.93 5.38
C LEU A 126 -9.65 17.11 4.44
N ALA A 127 -9.37 16.84 3.16
CA ALA A 127 -9.20 17.88 2.15
C ALA A 127 -10.48 18.69 1.92
N ALA A 128 -11.64 18.03 1.89
CA ALA A 128 -12.94 18.71 1.74
C ALA A 128 -13.26 19.65 2.92
N LYS A 129 -12.74 19.37 4.13
CA LYS A 129 -12.88 20.23 5.31
C LYS A 129 -11.90 21.40 5.37
N ARG A 130 -10.86 21.42 4.52
CA ARG A 130 -9.97 22.57 4.37
C ARG A 130 -10.45 23.41 3.17
N PRO A 131 -11.31 24.42 3.35
CA PRO A 131 -11.48 25.43 2.32
C PRO A 131 -10.12 26.11 2.14
N VAL A 132 -9.47 25.86 1.02
CA VAL A 132 -8.30 26.61 0.60
C VAL A 132 -8.79 28.04 0.38
N LYS A 133 -8.54 28.93 1.35
CA LYS A 133 -8.54 30.37 1.11
C LYS A 133 -7.43 30.63 0.09
N LEU A 134 -7.81 30.82 -1.17
CA LEU A 134 -6.94 31.44 -2.16
C LEU A 134 -6.70 32.88 -1.69
N PRO A 135 -5.46 33.37 -1.57
CA PRO A 135 -5.23 34.81 -1.47
C PRO A 135 -5.80 35.44 -2.76
N GLY A 136 -6.77 36.33 -2.58
CA GLY A 136 -7.33 37.17 -3.65
C GLY A 136 -6.40 38.30 -4.04
#